data_AF-A0A352NLD4-F1
#
_entry.id   AF-A0A352NLD4-F1
#
_cell.length_a   1.000
_cell.length_b   1.000
_cell.length_c   1.000
_cell.angle_alpha   90.00
_cell.angle_beta   90.00
_cell.angle_gamma   90.00
#
_symmetry.space_group_name_H-M   'P 1'
#
loop_
_entity.id
_entity.type
_entity.pdbx_description
1 polymer ?
#
loop_
_entity_poly.entity_id
_entity_poly.type
_entity_poly.pdbx_seq_one_letter_code
_entity_poly.pdbx_strand_id
1 'polypeptide(L)'
;PPKEPEYYSIWRILVNIATQDKSDNIPPNMAGDFMRAILDGTPYPATLLQACLRRIRSDTETRVKPVRAALIKAYLNRYYYFYPNPKHKEVALQLDINQPSTGYQLGRLFAVLEKIQEEANPGINATIRERFYGAACSTPVTVFTNLLRLKNHHLAKLDNKGRVITFEKLLGDIVGKLQDFPPHLNLHEQGRFAIGYYHQRQAFFERKD
;
A
#
# COMPACT_ATOMS: atom_id res chain seq x y z
N PRO A 1 -10.84 7.61 -6.72
CA PRO A 1 -11.75 6.74 -7.53
C PRO A 1 -13.09 7.45 -7.76
N PRO A 2 -13.80 7.17 -8.88
CA PRO A 2 -15.01 7.92 -9.25
C PRO A 2 -16.16 7.90 -8.21
N LYS A 3 -16.17 6.89 -7.32
CA LYS A 3 -17.18 6.72 -6.26
C LYS A 3 -16.74 7.28 -4.89
N GLU A 4 -15.51 7.75 -4.77
CA GLU A 4 -15.00 8.32 -3.52
C GLU A 4 -15.29 9.82 -3.46
N PRO A 5 -15.64 10.37 -2.28
CA PRO A 5 -15.85 11.80 -2.13
C PRO A 5 -14.51 12.54 -2.32
N GLU A 6 -14.60 13.79 -2.76
CA GLU A 6 -13.43 14.68 -2.88
C GLU A 6 -12.77 14.95 -1.52
N TYR A 7 -13.59 15.15 -0.48
CA TYR A 7 -13.14 15.39 0.89
C TYR A 7 -13.69 14.33 1.84
N TYR A 8 -12.81 13.75 2.67
CA TYR A 8 -13.23 12.87 3.76
C TYR A 8 -13.46 13.68 5.04
N SER A 9 -14.58 13.42 5.72
CA SER A 9 -14.75 13.92 7.08
C SER A 9 -13.73 13.27 8.02
N ILE A 10 -13.34 14.00 9.07
CA ILE A 10 -12.43 13.49 10.12
C ILE A 10 -13.00 12.20 10.71
N TRP A 11 -14.30 12.16 10.98
CA TRP A 11 -14.96 10.96 11.47
C TRP A 11 -14.78 9.76 10.53
N ARG A 12 -14.96 9.93 9.22
CA ARG A 12 -14.77 8.85 8.24
C ARG A 12 -13.32 8.36 8.21
N ILE A 13 -12.35 9.25 8.37
CA ILE A 13 -10.92 8.90 8.48
C ILE A 13 -10.69 8.07 9.75
N LEU A 14 -11.17 8.54 10.91
CA LEU A 14 -10.95 7.90 12.21
C LEU A 14 -11.60 6.52 12.31
N VAL A 15 -12.82 6.38 11.79
CA VAL A 15 -13.49 5.08 11.69
C VAL A 15 -12.66 4.10 10.87
N ASN A 16 -12.07 4.54 9.76
CA ASN A 16 -11.27 3.68 8.88
C ASN A 16 -9.88 3.31 9.44
N ILE A 17 -9.50 3.78 10.63
CA ILE A 17 -8.32 3.31 11.37
C ILE A 17 -8.68 2.57 12.66
N ALA A 18 -9.95 2.58 13.04
CA ALA A 18 -10.49 1.89 14.22
C ALA A 18 -10.67 0.39 13.96
N THR A 19 -10.62 -0.43 15.00
CA THR A 19 -10.85 -1.87 14.87
C THR A 19 -12.27 -2.14 14.35
N GLN A 20 -12.39 -3.05 13.37
CA GLN A 20 -13.67 -3.39 12.69
C GLN A 20 -14.39 -2.20 12.03
N ASP A 21 -13.70 -1.08 11.80
CA ASP A 21 -14.31 0.16 11.32
C ASP A 21 -15.52 0.60 12.18
N LYS A 22 -15.43 0.43 13.51
CA LYS A 22 -16.45 0.88 14.48
C LYS A 22 -15.99 2.14 15.20
N SER A 23 -16.91 3.11 15.35
CA SER A 23 -16.66 4.37 16.07
C SER A 23 -16.13 4.16 17.48
N ASP A 24 -16.68 3.18 18.18
CA ASP A 24 -16.37 2.94 19.60
C ASP A 24 -14.95 2.40 19.80
N ASN A 25 -14.32 1.94 18.70
CA ASN A 25 -12.95 1.44 18.68
C ASN A 25 -11.93 2.50 18.23
N ILE A 26 -12.33 3.76 18.07
CA ILE A 26 -11.40 4.86 17.78
C ILE A 26 -10.47 5.01 19.01
N PRO A 27 -9.13 4.99 18.82
CA PRO A 27 -8.21 5.11 19.95
C PRO A 27 -8.47 6.39 20.75
N PRO A 28 -8.40 6.33 22.10
CA PRO A 28 -8.56 7.52 22.95
C PRO A 28 -7.63 8.66 22.52
N ASN A 29 -8.11 9.90 22.65
CA ASN A 29 -7.41 11.14 22.28
C ASN A 29 -7.06 11.32 20.78
N MET A 30 -7.14 10.28 19.95
CA MET A 30 -6.81 10.34 18.52
C MET A 30 -7.58 11.44 17.78
N ALA A 31 -8.87 11.58 18.07
CA ALA A 31 -9.70 12.62 17.46
C ALA A 31 -9.23 14.03 17.83
N GLY A 32 -8.92 14.26 19.11
CA GLY A 32 -8.45 15.54 19.62
C GLY A 32 -7.06 15.90 19.08
N ASP A 33 -6.12 14.96 19.13
CA ASP A 33 -4.75 15.16 18.65
C ASP A 33 -4.71 15.40 17.13
N PHE A 34 -5.51 14.65 16.37
CA PHE A 34 -5.61 14.84 14.93
C PHE A 34 -6.26 16.18 14.57
N MET A 35 -7.34 16.57 15.25
CA MET A 35 -8.00 17.86 15.02
C MET A 35 -7.08 19.02 15.38
N ARG A 36 -6.37 18.94 16.51
CA ARG A 36 -5.37 19.94 16.91
C ARG A 36 -4.30 20.11 15.84
N ALA A 37 -3.72 19.00 15.36
CA ALA A 37 -2.70 19.06 14.31
C ALA A 37 -3.23 19.67 13.00
N ILE A 38 -4.50 19.41 12.64
CA ILE A 38 -5.14 20.05 11.48
C ILE A 38 -5.23 21.56 11.67
N LEU A 39 -5.79 22.02 12.80
CA LEU A 39 -6.02 23.43 13.09
C LEU A 39 -4.71 24.23 13.25
N ASP A 40 -3.75 23.67 13.98
CA ASP A 40 -2.49 24.36 14.32
C ASP A 40 -1.47 24.30 13.18
N GLY A 41 -1.76 23.58 12.09
CA GLY A 41 -0.82 23.45 10.99
C GLY A 41 0.39 22.55 11.31
N THR A 42 0.41 21.82 12.43
CA THR A 42 1.56 21.03 12.92
C THR A 42 1.63 19.61 12.32
N PRO A 43 2.73 18.85 12.53
CA PRO A 43 2.80 17.44 12.12
C PRO A 43 1.65 16.60 12.70
N TYR A 44 1.14 15.65 11.93
CA TYR A 44 0.16 14.69 12.45
C TYR A 44 0.80 13.74 13.48
N PRO A 45 0.03 13.28 14.48
CA PRO A 45 0.57 12.40 15.52
C PRO A 45 1.02 11.06 14.92
N ALA A 46 2.19 10.56 15.33
CA ALA A 46 2.74 9.29 14.83
C ALA A 46 1.80 8.10 15.08
N THR A 47 0.98 8.18 16.13
CA THR A 47 -0.05 7.20 16.46
C THR A 47 -1.09 7.04 15.34
N LEU A 48 -1.32 8.07 14.53
CA LEU A 48 -2.24 8.05 13.38
C LEU A 48 -1.75 7.08 12.29
N LEU A 49 -0.47 7.19 11.91
CA LEU A 49 0.15 6.26 10.95
C LEU A 49 0.17 4.84 11.51
N GLN A 50 0.55 4.68 12.77
CA GLN A 50 0.60 3.36 13.43
C GLN A 50 -0.78 2.70 13.48
N ALA A 51 -1.83 3.45 13.82
CA ALA A 51 -3.20 2.95 13.84
C ALA A 51 -3.67 2.54 12.44
N CYS A 52 -3.38 3.35 11.43
CA CYS A 52 -3.71 3.04 10.04
C CYS A 52 -3.02 1.75 9.56
N LEU A 53 -1.71 1.61 9.77
CA LEU A 53 -0.94 0.42 9.39
C LEU A 53 -1.38 -0.83 10.17
N ARG A 54 -1.73 -0.68 11.45
CA ARG A 54 -2.32 -1.78 12.24
C ARG A 54 -3.66 -2.22 11.64
N ARG A 55 -4.54 -1.28 11.28
CA ARG A 55 -5.83 -1.58 10.65
C ARG A 55 -5.63 -2.30 9.31
N ILE A 56 -4.75 -1.82 8.45
CA ILE A 56 -4.40 -2.47 7.17
C ILE A 56 -3.95 -3.93 7.37
N ARG A 57 -3.12 -4.21 8.39
CA ARG A 57 -2.66 -5.57 8.71
C ARG A 57 -3.78 -6.47 9.22
N SER A 58 -4.70 -5.94 10.00
CA SER A 58 -5.79 -6.73 10.59
C SER A 58 -7.03 -6.88 9.71
N ASP A 59 -7.22 -6.01 8.72
CA ASP A 59 -8.32 -6.09 7.75
C ASP A 59 -7.86 -6.99 6.59
N THR A 60 -8.38 -8.21 6.48
CA THR A 60 -8.00 -9.17 5.43
C THR A 60 -8.75 -8.93 4.12
N GLU A 61 -9.97 -8.42 4.21
CA GLU A 61 -10.88 -8.25 3.07
C GLU A 61 -10.58 -6.96 2.30
N THR A 62 -10.50 -5.83 3.02
CA THR A 62 -10.41 -4.49 2.45
C THR A 62 -9.20 -3.72 3.00
N ARG A 63 -8.02 -4.36 3.01
CA ARG A 63 -6.78 -3.85 3.63
C ARG A 63 -6.51 -2.36 3.37
N VAL A 64 -6.24 -1.97 2.11
CA VAL A 64 -5.86 -0.60 1.73
C VAL A 64 -7.01 0.09 1.00
N LYS A 65 -7.98 0.59 1.76
CA LYS A 65 -9.08 1.43 1.24
C LYS A 65 -8.55 2.77 0.72
N PRO A 66 -9.26 3.45 -0.21
CA PRO A 66 -8.88 4.79 -0.69
C PRO A 66 -8.63 5.79 0.45
N VAL A 67 -9.49 5.82 1.47
CA VAL A 67 -9.34 6.67 2.65
C VAL A 67 -8.08 6.35 3.47
N ARG A 68 -7.68 5.08 3.59
CA ARG A 68 -6.46 4.67 4.30
C ARG A 68 -5.22 5.07 3.50
N ALA A 69 -5.25 4.90 2.17
CA ALA A 69 -4.18 5.36 1.29
C ALA A 69 -4.02 6.89 1.34
N ALA A 70 -5.14 7.63 1.29
CA ALA A 70 -5.16 9.09 1.40
C ALA A 70 -4.60 9.57 2.74
N LEU A 71 -4.97 8.92 3.85
CA LEU A 71 -4.44 9.24 5.18
C LEU A 71 -2.93 9.04 5.28
N ILE A 72 -2.41 7.91 4.79
CA ILE A 72 -0.97 7.62 4.82
C ILE A 72 -0.22 8.63 3.94
N LYS A 73 -0.75 8.96 2.75
CA LYS A 73 -0.17 9.98 1.87
C LYS A 73 -0.10 11.33 2.59
N ALA A 74 -1.22 11.77 3.17
CA ALA A 74 -1.29 13.04 3.88
C ALA A 74 -0.31 13.09 5.07
N TYR A 75 -0.22 12.00 5.84
CA TYR A 75 0.76 11.87 6.93
C TYR A 75 2.20 11.98 6.42
N LEU A 76 2.58 11.19 5.41
CA LEU A 76 3.97 11.15 4.94
C LEU A 76 4.38 12.50 4.35
N ASN A 77 3.57 13.07 3.45
CA ASN A 77 3.91 14.34 2.81
C ASN A 77 4.00 15.47 3.84
N ARG A 78 3.07 15.53 4.80
CA ARG A 78 3.12 16.52 5.88
C ARG A 78 4.31 16.31 6.82
N TYR A 79 4.64 15.06 7.15
CA TYR A 79 5.81 14.76 7.97
C TYR A 79 7.10 15.28 7.31
N TYR A 80 7.33 14.95 6.03
CA TYR A 80 8.56 15.35 5.35
C TYR A 80 8.59 16.82 4.94
N TYR A 81 7.45 17.51 4.94
CA TYR A 81 7.41 18.98 4.89
C TYR A 81 8.08 19.60 6.14
N PHE A 82 7.79 19.07 7.34
CA PHE A 82 8.38 19.54 8.60
C PHE A 82 9.76 18.97 8.89
N TYR A 83 10.05 17.77 8.40
CA TYR A 83 11.32 17.07 8.60
C TYR A 83 11.92 16.70 7.23
N PRO A 84 12.49 17.66 6.48
CA PRO A 84 12.99 17.43 5.14
C PRO A 84 14.05 16.33 5.11
N ASN A 85 13.95 15.45 4.11
CA ASN A 85 14.94 14.43 3.83
C ASN A 85 15.26 14.47 2.33
N PRO A 86 16.50 14.78 1.92
CA PRO A 86 16.89 14.84 0.51
C PRO A 86 16.67 13.54 -0.27
N LYS A 87 16.63 12.40 0.42
CA LYS A 87 16.38 11.07 -0.18
C LYS A 87 14.89 10.76 -0.30
N HIS A 88 14.03 11.59 0.28
CA HIS A 88 12.58 11.44 0.20
C HIS A 88 12.03 12.20 -1.01
N LYS A 89 11.32 11.48 -1.87
CA LYS A 89 10.43 12.07 -2.87
C LYS A 89 9.01 12.04 -2.35
N GLU A 90 8.30 13.17 -2.49
CA GLU A 90 6.89 13.28 -2.12
C GLU A 90 6.05 12.17 -2.80
N VAL A 91 5.04 11.67 -2.09
CA VAL A 91 4.09 10.72 -2.66
C VAL A 91 3.08 11.47 -3.52
N ALA A 92 3.11 11.22 -4.82
CA ALA A 92 2.20 11.80 -5.81
C ALA A 92 0.75 11.27 -5.69
N LEU A 93 -0.16 11.82 -6.49
CA LEU A 93 -1.57 11.42 -6.52
C LEU A 93 -1.80 10.05 -7.21
N GLN A 94 -0.96 9.70 -8.17
CA GLN A 94 -1.09 8.50 -8.98
C GLN A 94 0.17 7.63 -8.90
N LEU A 95 0.17 6.52 -9.63
CA LEU A 95 1.30 5.60 -9.74
C LEU A 95 2.57 6.32 -10.24
N ASP A 96 3.50 6.57 -9.32
CA ASP A 96 4.85 7.02 -9.66
C ASP A 96 5.78 5.81 -9.84
N ILE A 97 6.05 5.44 -11.09
CA ILE A 97 6.92 4.30 -11.40
C ILE A 97 8.38 4.53 -11.01
N ASN A 98 8.79 5.80 -10.85
CA ASN A 98 10.15 6.25 -10.55
C ASN A 98 10.29 6.72 -9.09
N GLN A 99 9.40 6.24 -8.21
CA GLN A 99 9.48 6.52 -6.79
C GLN A 99 10.71 5.82 -6.18
N PRO A 100 11.68 6.53 -5.59
CA PRO A 100 12.94 5.94 -5.09
C PRO A 100 12.79 5.05 -3.84
N SER A 101 11.64 5.07 -3.17
CA SER A 101 11.42 4.27 -1.96
C SER A 101 11.36 2.77 -2.25
N THR A 102 12.18 2.00 -1.53
CA THR A 102 12.14 0.54 -1.48
C THR A 102 10.76 0.03 -1.08
N GLY A 103 10.16 0.58 -0.02
CA GLY A 103 8.82 0.20 0.43
C GLY A 103 7.77 0.39 -0.66
N TYR A 104 7.78 1.52 -1.36
CA TYR A 104 6.87 1.79 -2.46
C TYR A 104 7.01 0.77 -3.60
N GLN A 105 8.25 0.48 -4.03
CA GLN A 105 8.52 -0.49 -5.09
C GLN A 105 8.13 -1.91 -4.68
N LEU A 106 8.37 -2.31 -3.43
CA LEU A 106 7.91 -3.60 -2.89
C LEU A 106 6.38 -3.69 -2.84
N GLY A 107 5.69 -2.60 -2.49
CA GLY A 107 4.24 -2.52 -2.55
C GLY A 107 3.71 -2.74 -3.97
N ARG A 108 4.33 -2.10 -4.96
CA ARG A 108 4.03 -2.32 -6.38
C ARG A 108 4.27 -3.77 -6.76
N LEU A 109 5.44 -4.33 -6.43
CA LEU A 109 5.80 -5.72 -6.73
C LEU A 109 4.74 -6.69 -6.18
N PHE A 110 4.32 -6.50 -4.93
CA PHE A 110 3.30 -7.30 -4.30
C PHE A 110 1.95 -7.23 -5.04
N ALA A 111 1.53 -6.03 -5.47
CA ALA A 111 0.32 -5.85 -6.26
C ALA A 111 0.36 -6.58 -7.62
N VAL A 112 1.52 -6.59 -8.29
CA VAL A 112 1.70 -7.32 -9.55
C VAL A 112 1.62 -8.83 -9.31
N LEU A 113 2.30 -9.35 -8.29
CA LEU A 113 2.29 -10.77 -7.94
C LEU A 113 0.89 -11.26 -7.57
N GLU A 114 0.12 -10.45 -6.85
CA GLU A 114 -1.28 -10.73 -6.56
C GLU A 114 -2.11 -10.77 -7.85
N LYS A 115 -1.94 -9.78 -8.74
CA LYS A 115 -2.69 -9.72 -10.00
C LYS A 115 -2.40 -10.92 -10.91
N ILE A 116 -1.15 -11.37 -10.95
CA ILE A 116 -0.74 -12.59 -11.66
C ILE A 116 -1.46 -13.82 -11.08
N GLN A 117 -1.54 -13.94 -9.75
CA GLN A 117 -2.26 -15.05 -9.11
C GLN A 117 -3.76 -15.03 -9.42
N GLU A 118 -4.39 -13.85 -9.34
CA GLU A 118 -5.83 -13.66 -9.62
C GLU A 118 -6.17 -14.05 -11.05
N GLU A 119 -5.36 -13.65 -12.03
CA GLU A 119 -5.59 -14.01 -13.44
C GLU A 119 -5.30 -15.48 -13.73
N ALA A 120 -4.31 -16.07 -13.06
CA ALA A 120 -3.94 -17.48 -13.25
C ALA A 120 -4.90 -18.47 -12.56
N ASN A 121 -5.65 -18.04 -11.55
CA ASN A 121 -6.59 -18.88 -10.82
C ASN A 121 -7.92 -18.13 -10.61
N PRO A 122 -8.78 -18.03 -11.64
CA PRO A 122 -10.11 -17.46 -11.50
C PRO A 122 -10.91 -18.16 -10.40
N GLY A 123 -11.58 -17.40 -9.54
CA GLY A 123 -12.39 -17.95 -8.44
C GLY A 123 -11.60 -18.44 -7.22
N ILE A 124 -10.32 -18.07 -7.08
CA ILE A 124 -9.53 -18.39 -5.88
C ILE A 124 -10.13 -17.76 -4.61
N ASN A 125 -10.27 -18.57 -3.55
CA ASN A 125 -10.87 -18.12 -2.29
C ASN A 125 -9.97 -17.20 -1.46
N ALA A 126 -8.64 -17.34 -1.58
CA ALA A 126 -7.66 -16.61 -0.80
C ALA A 126 -6.42 -16.29 -1.64
N THR A 127 -6.04 -15.02 -1.74
CA THR A 127 -4.83 -14.59 -2.47
C THR A 127 -3.62 -14.48 -1.54
N ILE A 128 -2.44 -14.26 -2.12
CA ILE A 128 -1.22 -13.96 -1.36
C ILE A 128 -1.40 -12.72 -0.48
N ARG A 129 -2.31 -11.80 -0.79
CA ARG A 129 -2.65 -10.63 0.04
C ARG A 129 -3.25 -11.01 1.37
N GLU A 130 -4.05 -12.06 1.44
CA GLU A 130 -4.61 -12.50 2.70
C GLU A 130 -3.52 -13.05 3.61
N ARG A 131 -2.64 -13.89 3.05
CA ARG A 131 -1.65 -14.67 3.80
C ARG A 131 -0.35 -13.94 4.08
N PHE A 132 0.15 -13.16 3.13
CA PHE A 132 1.52 -12.64 3.14
C PHE A 132 1.61 -11.12 3.24
N TYR A 133 0.52 -10.35 3.14
CA TYR A 133 0.60 -8.88 3.12
C TYR A 133 1.32 -8.31 4.36
N GLY A 134 0.97 -8.81 5.55
CA GLY A 134 1.59 -8.35 6.80
C GLY A 134 3.10 -8.53 6.80
N ALA A 135 3.56 -9.75 6.47
CA ALA A 135 4.97 -10.09 6.39
C ALA A 135 5.69 -9.40 5.21
N ALA A 136 5.04 -9.23 4.06
CA ALA A 136 5.61 -8.52 2.91
C ALA A 136 5.85 -7.04 3.22
N CYS A 137 4.98 -6.44 4.03
CA CYS A 137 5.10 -5.06 4.46
C CYS A 137 6.12 -4.90 5.60
N SER A 138 6.17 -5.81 6.58
CA SER A 138 7.08 -5.68 7.73
C SER A 138 8.47 -6.26 7.53
N THR A 139 8.56 -7.43 6.90
CA THR A 139 9.77 -8.27 6.76
C THR A 139 9.89 -8.84 5.35
N PRO A 140 10.16 -8.00 4.32
CA PRO A 140 10.11 -8.42 2.91
C PRO A 140 10.93 -9.68 2.58
N VAL A 141 12.14 -9.80 3.13
CA VAL A 141 13.07 -10.91 2.84
C VAL A 141 12.48 -12.29 3.10
N THR A 142 11.54 -12.41 4.04
CA THR A 142 10.99 -13.72 4.46
C THR A 142 9.93 -14.24 3.49
N VAL A 143 9.39 -13.39 2.60
CA VAL A 143 8.25 -13.76 1.75
C VAL A 143 8.49 -13.58 0.26
N PHE A 144 9.21 -12.54 -0.16
CA PHE A 144 9.29 -12.20 -1.59
C PHE A 144 9.97 -13.28 -2.44
N THR A 145 10.97 -13.96 -1.90
CA THR A 145 11.62 -15.11 -2.56
C THR A 145 10.61 -16.21 -2.88
N ASN A 146 9.72 -16.54 -1.93
CA ASN A 146 8.69 -17.55 -2.14
C ASN A 146 7.63 -17.06 -3.15
N LEU A 147 7.19 -15.81 -3.05
CA LEU A 147 6.19 -15.24 -3.96
C LEU A 147 6.69 -15.17 -5.41
N LEU A 148 7.97 -14.82 -5.61
CA LEU A 148 8.60 -14.80 -6.93
C LEU A 148 8.68 -16.20 -7.54
N ARG A 149 8.94 -17.25 -6.74
CA ARG A 149 8.89 -18.63 -7.22
C ARG A 149 7.46 -19.03 -7.63
N LEU A 150 6.46 -18.69 -6.81
CA LEU A 150 5.04 -18.98 -7.11
C LEU A 150 4.57 -18.29 -8.39
N LYS A 151 5.09 -17.09 -8.70
CA LYS A 151 4.72 -16.37 -9.93
C LYS A 151 4.95 -17.22 -11.17
N ASN A 152 6.04 -18.00 -11.23
CA ASN A 152 6.40 -18.74 -12.44
C ASN A 152 5.35 -19.81 -12.75
N HIS A 153 4.84 -20.49 -11.72
CA HIS A 153 3.74 -21.43 -11.86
C HIS A 153 2.43 -20.74 -12.28
N HIS A 154 2.16 -19.53 -11.78
CA HIS A 154 0.97 -18.78 -12.17
C HIS A 154 1.05 -18.28 -13.62
N LEU A 155 2.20 -17.74 -14.04
CA LEU A 155 2.40 -17.27 -15.41
C LEU A 155 2.31 -18.41 -16.43
N ALA A 156 2.79 -19.60 -16.08
CA ALA A 156 2.65 -20.79 -16.93
C ALA A 156 1.19 -21.23 -17.18
N LYS A 157 0.26 -20.84 -16.30
CA LYS A 157 -1.18 -21.12 -16.46
C LYS A 157 -1.92 -20.08 -17.31
N LEU A 158 -1.27 -18.97 -17.68
CA LEU A 158 -1.91 -17.94 -18.49
C LEU A 158 -1.79 -18.27 -19.97
N ASP A 159 -2.91 -18.46 -20.65
CA ASP A 159 -2.94 -18.75 -22.09
C ASP A 159 -2.51 -17.54 -22.95
N ASN A 160 -2.77 -16.33 -22.46
CA ASN A 160 -2.43 -15.10 -23.17
C ASN A 160 -0.94 -14.76 -23.03
N LYS A 161 -0.13 -15.18 -24.02
CA LYS A 161 1.31 -14.90 -24.06
C LYS A 161 1.66 -13.40 -24.02
N GLY A 162 0.86 -12.55 -24.66
CA GLY A 162 1.05 -11.10 -24.59
C GLY A 162 0.89 -10.55 -23.17
N ARG A 163 -0.06 -11.09 -22.41
CA ARG A 163 -0.27 -10.75 -21.00
C ARG A 163 0.88 -11.23 -20.12
N VAL A 164 1.39 -12.44 -20.35
CA VAL A 164 2.59 -12.96 -19.68
C VAL A 164 3.80 -12.04 -19.90
N ILE A 165 4.07 -11.66 -21.15
CA ILE A 165 5.17 -10.74 -21.49
C ILE A 165 5.00 -9.39 -20.79
N THR A 166 3.77 -8.87 -20.71
CA THR A 166 3.47 -7.61 -20.02
C THR A 166 3.81 -7.69 -18.54
N PHE A 167 3.43 -8.79 -17.87
CA PHE A 167 3.77 -9.00 -16.46
C PHE A 167 5.26 -9.19 -16.24
N GLU A 168 5.95 -9.98 -17.07
CA GLU A 168 7.40 -10.15 -16.96
C GLU A 168 8.14 -8.82 -17.10
N LYS A 169 7.76 -7.98 -18.08
CA LYS A 169 8.32 -6.63 -18.22
C LYS A 169 8.09 -5.78 -16.99
N LEU A 170 6.85 -5.72 -16.49
CA LEU A 170 6.50 -4.92 -15.31
C LEU A 170 7.26 -5.38 -14.06
N LEU A 171 7.44 -6.69 -13.88
CA LEU A 171 8.22 -7.25 -12.78
C LEU A 171 9.70 -6.90 -12.92
N GLY A 172 10.27 -7.05 -14.12
CA GLY A 172 11.65 -6.65 -14.41
C GLY A 172 11.88 -5.17 -14.11
N ASP A 173 10.94 -4.30 -14.51
CA ASP A 173 11.01 -2.87 -14.28
C ASP A 173 10.99 -2.50 -12.79
N ILE A 174 10.24 -3.23 -11.96
CA ILE A 174 10.14 -2.99 -10.52
C ILE A 174 11.36 -3.57 -9.80
N VAL A 175 11.72 -4.82 -10.09
CA VAL A 175 12.87 -5.51 -9.47
C VAL A 175 14.18 -4.82 -9.84
N GLY A 176 14.32 -4.31 -11.06
CA GLY A 176 15.49 -3.52 -11.46
C GLY A 176 15.68 -2.21 -10.69
N LYS A 177 14.67 -1.76 -9.93
CA LYS A 177 14.76 -0.59 -9.02
C LYS A 177 15.06 -0.99 -7.57
N LEU A 178 15.12 -2.28 -7.26
CA LEU A 178 15.44 -2.81 -5.94
C LEU A 178 16.89 -3.28 -5.93
N GLN A 179 17.63 -2.94 -4.87
CA GLN A 179 18.98 -3.47 -4.66
C GLN A 179 18.94 -4.85 -4.00
N ASP A 180 18.08 -4.99 -2.99
CA ASP A 180 17.89 -6.20 -2.20
C ASP A 180 16.46 -6.29 -1.64
N PHE A 181 16.17 -7.39 -0.95
CA PHE A 181 14.98 -7.51 -0.10
C PHE A 181 15.37 -7.25 1.35
N PRO A 182 14.95 -6.13 1.95
CA PRO A 182 15.40 -5.77 3.29
C PRO A 182 14.80 -6.71 4.35
N PRO A 183 15.49 -6.92 5.49
CA PRO A 183 14.98 -7.73 6.59
C PRO A 183 13.78 -7.07 7.27
N HIS A 184 13.75 -5.74 7.32
CA HIS A 184 12.68 -4.96 7.94
C HIS A 184 12.42 -3.66 7.18
N LEU A 185 11.15 -3.24 7.10
CA LEU A 185 10.77 -1.89 6.71
C LEU A 185 10.38 -1.08 7.95
N ASN A 186 10.88 0.16 8.05
CA ASN A 186 10.42 1.10 9.07
C ASN A 186 8.96 1.55 8.79
N LEU A 187 8.33 2.23 9.75
CA LEU A 187 6.92 2.64 9.62
C LEU A 187 6.63 3.51 8.38
N HIS A 188 7.56 4.38 7.99
CA HIS A 188 7.36 5.24 6.82
C HIS A 188 7.44 4.42 5.53
N GLU A 189 8.40 3.49 5.42
CA GLU A 189 8.49 2.56 4.29
C GLU A 189 7.31 1.58 4.25
N GLN A 190 6.78 1.14 5.40
CA GLN A 190 5.52 0.38 5.45
C GLN A 190 4.32 1.21 4.95
N GLY A 191 4.27 2.50 5.28
CA GLY A 191 3.30 3.44 4.71
C GLY A 191 3.43 3.53 3.19
N ARG A 192 4.64 3.73 2.68
CA ARG A 192 4.91 3.79 1.25
C ARG A 192 4.60 2.47 0.54
N PHE A 193 4.85 1.33 1.18
CA PHE A 193 4.43 0.01 0.69
C PHE A 193 2.92 -0.04 0.48
N ALA A 194 2.14 0.41 1.47
CA ALA A 194 0.69 0.43 1.35
C ALA A 194 0.22 1.32 0.18
N ILE A 195 0.84 2.49 -0.01
CA ILE A 195 0.49 3.39 -1.12
C ILE A 195 0.93 2.81 -2.47
N GLY A 196 2.16 2.29 -2.58
CA GLY A 196 2.65 1.69 -3.82
C GLY A 196 1.81 0.48 -4.26
N TYR A 197 1.39 -0.34 -3.29
CA TYR A 197 0.41 -1.39 -3.51
C TYR A 197 -0.91 -0.84 -4.04
N TYR A 198 -1.49 0.17 -3.37
CA TYR A 198 -2.76 0.77 -3.77
C TYR A 198 -2.70 1.39 -5.17
N HIS A 199 -1.69 2.21 -5.46
CA HIS A 199 -1.52 2.85 -6.77
C HIS A 199 -1.35 1.80 -7.89
N GLN A 200 -0.54 0.76 -7.67
CA GLN A 200 -0.35 -0.28 -8.68
C GLN A 200 -1.62 -1.11 -8.91
N ARG A 201 -2.42 -1.35 -7.86
CA ARG A 201 -3.73 -2.00 -7.99
C ARG A 201 -4.69 -1.13 -8.80
N GLN A 202 -4.81 0.17 -8.48
CA GLN A 202 -5.69 1.08 -9.23
C GLN A 202 -5.31 1.15 -10.71
N ALA A 203 -4.01 1.23 -11.03
CA ALA A 203 -3.52 1.24 -12.41
C ALA A 203 -3.88 -0.02 -13.23
N PHE A 204 -4.26 -1.14 -12.60
CA PHE A 204 -4.79 -2.31 -13.31
C PHE A 204 -6.28 -2.22 -13.65
N PHE A 205 -7.03 -1.35 -12.99
CA PHE A 205 -8.48 -1.17 -13.17
C PHE A 205 -8.85 0.11 -13.91
N GLU A 206 -7.94 1.07 -13.99
CA GLU A 206 -8.09 2.22 -14.88
C GLU A 206 -8.20 1.73 -16.32
N ARG A 207 -9.32 2.07 -16.98
CA ARG A 207 -9.45 1.86 -18.42
C ARG A 207 -8.37 2.72 -19.07
N LYS A 208 -7.54 2.10 -19.90
CA LYS A 208 -6.72 2.86 -20.83
C LYS A 208 -7.67 3.37 -21.90
N ASP A 209 -8.00 4.65 -21.82
CA ASP A 209 -8.61 5.36 -22.94
C ASP A 209 -7.65 5.36 -24.15
#